data_AF-A0AAE3WHQ4-F1
#
_entry.id   AF-A0AAE3WHQ4-F1
#
_cell.length_a   1.000
_cell.length_b   1.000
_cell.length_c   1.000
_cell.angle_alpha   90.00
_cell.angle_beta   90.00
_cell.angle_gamma   90.00
#
_symmetry.space_group_name_H-M   'P 1'
#
loop_
_entity.id
_entity.type
_entity.pdbx_description
1 polymer ?
#
loop_
_entity_poly.entity_id
_entity_poly.type
_entity_poly.pdbx_seq_one_letter_code
_entity_poly.pdbx_strand_id
1 'polypeptide(L)' 'MKFMELTKPNDEKVTINFNAILSFGVNPHDETGCRIAADGTHFINVVESYDYIKQMIRRLGNDPL' A
#
# COMPACT_ATOMS: atom_id res chain seq x y z
N MET A 1 2.61 -16.07 -5.52
CA MET A 1 2.76 -14.84 -4.69
C MET A 1 2.22 -13.66 -5.48
N LYS A 2 1.60 -12.69 -4.82
CA LYS A 2 1.06 -11.48 -5.46
C LYS A 2 1.91 -10.29 -5.00
N PHE A 3 2.41 -9.51 -5.95
CA PHE A 3 3.26 -8.34 -5.69
C PHE A 3 2.58 -7.08 -6.20
N MET A 4 2.95 -5.95 -5.61
CA MET A 4 2.42 -4.63 -5.92
C MET A 4 3.61 -3.67 -6.01
N GLU A 5 3.71 -2.94 -7.12
CA GLU A 5 4.69 -1.86 -7.27
C GLU A 5 4.04 -0.54 -6.86
N LEU A 6 4.70 0.20 -5.98
CA LEU A 6 4.25 1.47 -5.41
C LEU A 6 5.35 2.50 -5.46
N THR A 7 4.99 3.76 -5.25
CA THR A 7 5.92 4.88 -5.35
C THR A 7 6.06 5.55 -3.98
N LYS A 8 7.28 5.63 -3.47
CA LYS A 8 7.59 6.39 -2.26
C LYS A 8 7.61 7.90 -2.55
N PRO A 9 7.53 8.77 -1.52
CA PRO A 9 7.60 10.23 -1.70
C PRO A 9 8.87 10.77 -2.37
N ASN A 10 9.94 9.97 -2.43
CA ASN A 10 11.22 10.30 -3.09
C ASN A 10 11.31 9.75 -4.53
N ASP A 11 10.17 9.45 -5.17
CA ASP A 11 10.05 8.83 -6.51
C ASP A 11 10.65 7.42 -6.65
N GLU A 12 11.13 6.83 -5.55
CA GLU A 12 11.62 5.46 -5.55
C GLU A 12 10.46 4.47 -5.69
N LYS A 13 10.60 3.51 -6.61
CA LYS A 13 9.65 2.40 -6.77
C LYS A 13 9.96 1.30 -5.77
N VAL A 14 8.94 0.84 -5.06
CA VAL A 14 9.04 -0.26 -4.09
C VAL A 14 8.08 -1.38 -4.45
N THR A 15 8.58 -2.61 -4.45
CA THR A 15 7.76 -3.81 -4.67
C THR A 15 7.40 -4.43 -3.32
N ILE A 16 6.11 -4.46 -3.01
CA ILE A 16 5.59 -5.04 -1.77
C ILE A 16 4.93 -6.38 -2.08
N ASN A 17 5.30 -7.41 -1.31
CA ASN A 17 4.59 -8.68 -1.34
C ASN A 17 3.25 -8.51 -0.63
N PHE A 18 2.15 -8.61 -1.38
CA PHE A 18 0.79 -8.44 -0.85
C PHE A 18 0.50 -9.38 0.30
N ASN A 19 1.00 -10.62 0.25
CA ASN A 19 0.76 -11.62 1.28
C ASN A 19 1.48 -11.30 2.60
N ALA A 20 2.43 -10.37 2.60
CA ALA A 20 3.16 -9.94 3.79
C ALA A 20 2.54 -8.68 4.43
N ILE A 21 1.52 -8.07 3.82
CA ILE A 21 0.95 -6.84 4.33
C ILE A 21 -0.01 -7.14 5.49
N LEU A 22 0.24 -6.50 6.64
CA LEU A 22 -0.59 -6.61 7.83
C LEU A 22 -1.73 -5.60 7.82
N SER A 23 -1.45 -4.36 7.40
CA SER A 23 -2.46 -3.29 7.38
C SER A 23 -2.11 -2.15 6.43
N PHE A 24 -3.14 -1.37 6.10
CA PHE A 24 -3.07 -0.15 5.30
C PHE A 24 -3.82 0.97 6.03
N GLY A 25 -3.34 2.20 5.91
CA GLY A 25 -4.00 3.36 6.51
C GLY A 25 -3.70 4.65 5.77
N VAL A 26 -4.44 5.71 6.13
CA VAL A 26 -4.15 7.08 5.65
C VAL A 26 -2.89 7.58 6.35
N ASN A 27 -2.02 8.26 5.60
CA ASN A 27 -0.87 8.92 6.22
C ASN A 27 -1.36 10.12 7.06
N PRO A 28 -1.12 10.15 8.39
CA PRO A 28 -1.62 11.21 9.26
C PRO A 28 -0.98 12.58 8.99
N HIS A 29 0.12 12.63 8.24
CA HIS A 29 0.80 13.87 7.85
C HIS A 29 0.47 14.31 6.43
N ASP A 30 -0.21 13.46 5.67
CA ASP A 30 -0.59 13.70 4.28
C ASP A 30 -1.82 12.86 3.96
N GLU A 31 -3.00 13.47 4.08
CA GLU A 31 -4.29 12.80 3.86
C GLU A 31 -4.44 12.24 2.43
N THR A 32 -3.57 12.63 1.49
CA THR A 32 -3.58 12.13 0.12
C THR A 32 -2.76 10.86 -0.08
N GLY A 33 -1.82 10.56 0.82
CA GLY A 33 -0.94 9.39 0.77
C GLY A 33 -1.41 8.21 1.60
N CYS A 34 -0.89 7.01 1.29
CA CYS A 34 -1.17 5.77 2.00
C CYS A 34 0.05 5.28 2.79
N ARG A 35 -0.22 4.65 3.93
CA ARG A 35 0.78 4.01 4.78
C ARG A 35 0.55 2.51 4.81
N ILE A 36 1.60 1.74 4.58
CA ILE A 36 1.55 0.28 4.46
C ILE A 36 2.42 -0.34 5.54
N ALA A 37 1.85 -1.23 6.35
CA ALA A 37 2.58 -2.00 7.34
C ALA A 37 2.82 -3.42 6.81
N ALA A 38 4.07 -3.73 6.45
CA ALA A 38 4.48 -5.08 6.04
C ALA A 38 5.02 -5.93 7.21
N ASP A 39 5.26 -5.30 8.36
CA ASP A 39 5.55 -5.95 9.62
C ASP A 39 5.02 -5.08 10.77
N GLY A 40 5.02 -5.59 12.01
CA GLY A 40 4.47 -4.88 13.17
C GLY A 40 5.30 -3.68 13.64
N THR A 41 6.43 -3.38 13.00
CA THR A 41 7.43 -2.41 13.46
C THR A 41 7.77 -1.33 12.43
N HIS A 42 7.56 -1.59 11.13
CA HIS A 42 7.92 -0.71 10.03
C HIS A 42 6.72 -0.38 9.18
N PHE A 43 6.71 0.86 8.71
CA PHE A 43 5.70 1.35 7.81
C PHE A 43 6.36 2.01 6.61
N ILE A 44 5.79 1.78 5.44
CA ILE A 44 6.21 2.37 4.18
C ILE A 44 5.14 3.39 3.81
N ASN A 45 5.55 4.65 3.68
CA ASN A 45 4.70 5.69 3.12
C ASN A 45 4.82 5.65 1.60
N VAL A 46 3.68 5.73 0.93
CA VAL A 46 3.59 5.74 -0.53
C VAL A 46 2.71 6.92 -0.96
N VAL A 47 2.97 7.43 -2.16
CA VAL A 47 2.24 8.58 -2.72
C VAL A 47 0.84 8.18 -3.23
N GLU A 48 0.64 6.89 -3.51
CA GLU A 48 -0.66 6.39 -3.89
C GLU A 48 -1.68 6.58 -2.75
N SER A 49 -2.88 7.03 -3.10
CA SER A 49 -3.92 7.27 -2.10
C SER A 49 -4.45 5.97 -1.50
N TYR A 50 -5.00 6.09 -0.29
CA TYR A 50 -5.61 4.97 0.41
C TYR A 50 -6.69 4.27 -0.43
N ASP A 51 -7.52 5.03 -1.15
CA ASP A 51 -8.57 4.48 -2.02
C ASP A 51 -8.00 3.71 -3.22
N TYR A 52 -6.94 4.23 -3.85
CA TYR A 52 -6.28 3.53 -4.95
C TYR A 52 -5.73 2.18 -4.49
N ILE A 53 -5.00 2.18 -3.36
CA ILE A 53 -4.45 0.97 -2.75
C ILE A 53 -5.58 -0.01 -2.41
N LYS A 54 -6.68 0.45 -1.81
CA LYS A 54 -7.85 -0.38 -1.48
C LYS A 54 -8.47 -1.05 -2.71
N GLN A 55 -8.62 -0.31 -3.82
CA GLN A 55 -9.13 -0.88 -5.07
C GLN A 55 -8.16 -1.92 -5.66
N MET A 56 -6.86 -1.63 -5.62
CA MET A 56 -5.84 -2.54 -6.13
C MET A 56 -5.78 -3.84 -5.33
N ILE A 57 -5.89 -3.76 -4.00
CA ILE A 57 -5.99 -4.93 -3.12
C ILE A 57 -7.20 -5.77 -3.46
N ARG A 58 -8.38 -5.17 -3.69
CA ARG A 58 -9.58 -5.91 -4.07
C ARG A 58 -9.38 -6.69 -5.36
N ARG A 59 -8.80 -6.04 -6.38
CA ARG A 59 -8.43 -6.68 -7.66
C ARG A 59 -7.44 -7.82 -7.45
N LEU A 60 -6.41 -7.60 -6.65
CA LEU A 60 -5.42 -8.63 -6.32
C LEU A 60 -6.01 -9.73 -5.45
N GLY A 61 -7.01 -9.46 -4.61
CA GLY A 61 -7.70 -10.41 -3.75
C GLY A 61 -8.72 -11.29 -4.47
N ASN A 62 -8.97 -11.05 -5.77
CA ASN A 62 -10.07 -11.65 -6.54
C ASN A 62 -11.47 -11.35 -5.96
N ASP A 63 -11.67 -10.19 -5.33
CA ASP A 63 -12.98 -9.77 -4.83
C ASP A 63 -13.73 -8.99 -5.95
N PRO A 64 -14.85 -9.51 -6.50
CA PRO A 64 -15.36 -9.11 -7.81
C PRO A 64 -16.42 -7.99 -7.81
N LEU A 65 -16.56 -7.17 -6.76
CA LEU A 65 -17.54 -6.07 -6.75
C LEU A 65 -17.47 -5.17 -7.99
#